data_AF-A0A957IPQ1-F1
#
_entry.id   AF-A0A957IPQ1-F1
#
_cell.length_a   1.000
_cell.length_b   1.000
_cell.length_c   1.000
_cell.angle_alpha   90.00
_cell.angle_beta   90.00
_cell.angle_gamma   90.00
#
_symmetry.space_group_name_H-M   'P 1'
#
loop_
_entity.id
_entity.type
_entity.pdbx_description
1 polymer ?
#
loop_
_entity_poly.entity_id
_entity_poly.type
_entity_poly.pdbx_seq_one_letter_code
_entity_poly.pdbx_strand_id
1 'polypeptide(L)'
;MRDRRLSSTRQWPEPAPNTWWPWLLVLVFMLYWLFAWSLERLDLTPVVQDFWNTWVPMLPLPSVFIFFAEMLHPRVLRHLLPILVGWILAQRAAVSLIQTLYQMPDRATANDFLRRLQAGDVDGRAINLSMELLAERQRSVLLRVGGPGPVQVLAGEAAVTEINGRFQRVLGPGKHLLERFEYVLTLLDLRPQERVETDIKLVTKDGIELTADLHLSYRLQTGGEPATPANPYPYDEESVRTAAYAQTILPDNQVAYWNTLPQRLGRAKLVDIISRYRLDEILQLTNTVAQPYLAIQTELLRQMRIALQPQGIEIMSAFV
;
A
#
# COMPACT_ATOMS: atom_id res chain seq x y z
N MET A 1 33.14 13.81 10.23
CA MET A 1 33.34 13.05 8.97
C MET A 1 32.23 12.01 8.92
N ARG A 2 31.01 12.36 8.51
CA ARG A 2 30.41 12.18 7.16
C ARG A 2 30.68 10.81 6.53
N ASP A 3 29.97 9.79 7.02
CA ASP A 3 29.70 8.58 6.25
C ASP A 3 28.33 8.70 5.57
N ARG A 4 28.37 8.90 4.25
CA ARG A 4 27.23 8.71 3.36
C ARG A 4 26.94 7.21 3.28
N ARG A 5 25.95 6.72 4.02
CA ARG A 5 25.35 5.42 3.69
C ARG A 5 24.48 5.61 2.45
N LEU A 6 25.02 5.13 1.34
CA LEU A 6 24.32 4.96 0.08
C LEU A 6 23.18 3.96 0.32
N SER A 7 21.95 4.45 0.26
CA SER A 7 20.76 3.65 0.01
C SER A 7 20.91 2.99 -1.35
N SER A 8 21.53 1.82 -1.41
CA SER A 8 21.54 1.01 -2.61
C SER A 8 20.15 0.41 -2.79
N THR A 9 19.22 1.19 -3.33
CA THR A 9 18.05 0.68 -4.03
C THR A 9 18.59 -0.19 -5.15
N ARG A 10 18.58 -1.50 -4.94
CA ARG A 10 18.84 -2.48 -5.99
C ARG A 10 17.67 -2.39 -6.96
N GLN A 11 17.70 -1.38 -7.83
CA GLN A 11 16.83 -1.29 -8.99
C GLN A 11 17.16 -2.52 -9.82
N TRP A 12 16.26 -3.52 -9.76
CA TRP A 12 16.23 -4.54 -10.78
C TRP A 12 16.18 -3.82 -12.12
N PRO A 13 17.03 -4.16 -13.10
CA PRO A 13 16.86 -3.62 -14.43
C PRO A 13 15.44 -3.93 -14.84
N GLU A 14 14.59 -2.90 -14.96
CA GLU A 14 13.27 -3.10 -15.53
C GLU A 14 13.49 -3.77 -16.87
N PRO A 15 12.84 -4.91 -17.16
CA PRO A 15 12.96 -5.53 -18.46
C PRO A 15 12.58 -4.45 -19.47
N ALA A 16 13.55 -4.04 -20.31
CA ALA A 16 13.34 -3.00 -21.30
C ALA A 16 12.00 -3.28 -22.00
N PRO A 17 11.06 -2.31 -22.05
CA PRO A 17 9.72 -2.55 -22.54
C PRO A 17 9.85 -3.18 -23.92
N ASN A 18 9.46 -4.46 -23.99
CA ASN A 18 9.80 -5.34 -25.09
C ASN A 18 9.04 -4.89 -26.33
N THR A 19 9.65 -3.96 -27.07
CA THR A 19 8.96 -3.02 -27.97
C THR A 19 8.57 -3.65 -29.31
N TRP A 20 8.92 -4.92 -29.54
CA TRP A 20 8.68 -5.63 -30.80
C TRP A 20 7.36 -6.40 -30.85
N TRP A 21 6.76 -6.74 -29.71
CA TRP A 21 5.45 -7.40 -29.67
C TRP A 21 4.34 -6.65 -30.43
N PRO A 22 4.15 -5.32 -30.29
CA PRO A 22 3.12 -4.62 -31.06
C PRO A 22 3.38 -4.71 -32.57
N TRP A 23 4.63 -4.67 -33.02
CA TRP A 23 4.97 -4.83 -34.44
C TRP A 23 4.69 -6.24 -34.95
N LEU A 24 4.93 -7.26 -34.13
CA LEU A 24 4.57 -8.64 -34.46
C LEU A 24 3.05 -8.81 -34.59
N LEU A 25 2.26 -8.21 -33.69
CA LEU A 25 0.81 -8.23 -33.79
C LEU A 25 0.30 -7.53 -35.06
N VAL A 26 0.88 -6.37 -35.40
CA VAL A 26 0.56 -5.66 -36.65
C VAL A 26 0.91 -6.53 -37.86
N LEU A 27 2.07 -7.18 -37.87
CA LEU A 27 2.48 -8.07 -38.96
C LEU A 27 1.52 -9.26 -39.11
N VAL A 28 1.19 -9.94 -38.01
CA VAL A 28 0.24 -11.07 -38.01
C VAL A 28 -1.14 -10.62 -38.49
N PHE A 29 -1.61 -9.45 -38.04
CA PHE A 29 -2.86 -8.87 -38.50
C PHE A 29 -2.84 -8.57 -40.00
N MET A 30 -1.77 -7.94 -40.50
CA MET A 30 -1.59 -7.64 -41.92
C MET A 30 -1.55 -8.90 -42.78
N LEU A 31 -0.83 -9.94 -42.34
CA LEU A 31 -0.76 -11.23 -43.01
C LEU A 31 -2.13 -11.93 -43.05
N TYR A 32 -2.86 -11.94 -41.93
CA TYR A 32 -4.21 -12.48 -41.86
C TYR A 32 -5.16 -11.72 -42.80
N TRP A 33 -5.04 -10.39 -42.84
CA TRP A 33 -5.88 -9.53 -43.67
C TRP A 33 -5.63 -9.73 -45.17
N LEU A 34 -4.35 -9.85 -45.58
CA LEU A 34 -3.96 -10.23 -46.94
C LEU A 34 -4.48 -11.61 -47.32
N PHE A 35 -4.43 -12.57 -46.39
CA PHE A 35 -4.98 -13.90 -46.60
C PHE A 35 -6.50 -13.86 -46.80
N ALA A 36 -7.22 -13.09 -45.98
CA ALA A 36 -8.67 -12.92 -46.10
C ALA A 36 -9.07 -12.28 -47.44
N TRP A 37 -8.35 -11.24 -47.89
CA TRP A 37 -8.54 -10.64 -49.22
C TRP A 37 -8.30 -11.65 -50.35
N SER A 38 -7.20 -12.40 -50.28
CA SER A 38 -6.84 -13.42 -51.28
C SER A 38 -7.89 -14.54 -51.38
N LEU A 39 -8.48 -14.95 -50.25
CA LEU A 39 -9.54 -15.96 -50.23
C LEU A 39 -10.82 -15.51 -50.92
N GLU A 40 -11.20 -14.25 -50.79
CA GLU A 40 -12.45 -13.72 -51.35
C GLU A 40 -12.38 -13.48 -52.88
N ARG A 41 -11.17 -13.49 -53.46
CA ARG A 41 -10.89 -13.32 -54.91
C ARG A 41 -11.74 -12.21 -55.53
N LEU A 42 -11.76 -11.05 -54.89
CA LEU A 42 -12.51 -9.90 -55.38
C LEU A 42 -11.77 -9.28 -56.56
N ASP A 43 -12.52 -8.97 -57.61
CA ASP A 43 -12.05 -8.14 -58.71
C ASP A 43 -13.01 -6.94 -58.81
N LEU A 44 -12.62 -5.84 -58.17
CA LEU A 44 -13.38 -4.59 -58.21
C LEU A 44 -12.88 -3.65 -59.31
N THR A 45 -11.87 -4.07 -60.08
CA THR A 45 -11.27 -3.31 -61.17
C THR A 45 -12.32 -2.70 -62.11
N PRO A 46 -13.29 -3.45 -62.68
CA PRO A 46 -14.22 -2.86 -63.64
C PRO A 46 -15.14 -1.81 -62.98
N VAL A 47 -15.69 -2.12 -61.80
CA VAL A 47 -16.68 -1.26 -61.12
C VAL A 47 -16.05 0.05 -60.63
N VAL A 48 -14.86 -0.04 -60.03
CA VAL A 48 -14.18 1.12 -59.44
C VAL A 48 -13.55 1.98 -60.54
N GLN A 49 -13.05 1.37 -61.61
CA GLN A 49 -12.52 2.10 -62.76
C GLN A 49 -13.62 2.85 -63.51
N ASP A 50 -14.79 2.23 -63.72
CA ASP A 50 -15.94 2.89 -64.36
C ASP A 50 -16.45 4.07 -63.53
N PHE A 51 -16.53 3.90 -62.21
CA PHE A 51 -16.83 5.00 -61.30
C PHE A 51 -15.78 6.12 -61.40
N TRP A 52 -14.49 5.79 -61.34
CA TRP A 52 -13.41 6.78 -61.40
C TRP A 52 -13.40 7.57 -62.71
N ASN A 53 -13.55 6.89 -63.85
CA ASN A 53 -13.60 7.50 -65.18
C ASN A 53 -14.77 8.49 -65.33
N THR A 54 -15.85 8.31 -64.55
CA THR A 54 -16.99 9.24 -64.54
C THR A 54 -16.61 10.60 -63.93
N TRP A 55 -15.73 10.62 -62.93
CA TRP A 55 -15.32 11.83 -62.22
C TRP A 55 -14.04 12.45 -62.78
N VAL A 56 -13.08 11.61 -63.16
CA VAL A 56 -11.77 12.02 -63.67
C VAL A 56 -11.50 11.29 -64.99
N PRO A 57 -12.11 11.74 -66.10
CA PRO A 57 -11.85 11.16 -67.40
C PRO A 57 -10.37 11.31 -67.78
N MET A 58 -9.81 10.31 -68.47
CA MET A 58 -8.43 10.23 -68.98
C MET A 58 -7.31 9.87 -67.99
N LEU A 59 -7.54 9.87 -66.68
CA LEU A 59 -6.52 9.44 -65.71
C LEU A 59 -6.81 8.02 -65.20
N PRO A 60 -5.94 7.01 -65.42
CA PRO A 60 -6.18 5.68 -64.86
C PRO A 60 -6.10 5.72 -63.33
N LEU A 61 -7.05 5.08 -62.65
CA LEU A 61 -7.01 4.94 -61.20
C LEU A 61 -5.75 4.15 -60.78
N PRO A 62 -4.94 4.65 -59.85
CA PRO A 62 -3.80 3.88 -59.34
C PRO A 62 -4.28 2.58 -58.69
N SER A 63 -3.60 1.47 -59.00
CA SER A 63 -3.92 0.13 -58.49
C SER A 63 -3.99 0.04 -56.97
N VAL A 64 -3.26 0.91 -56.26
CA VAL A 64 -3.28 1.01 -54.80
C VAL A 64 -4.67 1.35 -54.27
N PHE A 65 -5.44 2.21 -54.94
CA PHE A 65 -6.80 2.56 -54.49
C PHE A 65 -7.78 1.41 -54.70
N ILE A 66 -7.64 0.65 -55.79
CA ILE A 66 -8.43 -0.55 -56.05
C ILE A 66 -8.13 -1.58 -54.95
N PHE A 67 -6.86 -1.79 -54.63
CA PHE A 67 -6.44 -2.67 -53.54
C PHE A 67 -7.07 -2.27 -52.19
N PHE A 68 -7.04 -1.00 -51.80
CA PHE A 68 -7.68 -0.54 -50.56
C PHE A 68 -9.22 -0.70 -50.59
N ALA A 69 -9.85 -0.43 -51.73
CA ALA A 69 -11.29 -0.62 -51.90
C ALA A 69 -11.70 -2.08 -51.75
N GLU A 70 -10.91 -3.01 -52.31
CA GLU A 70 -11.10 -4.45 -52.13
C GLU A 70 -10.87 -4.89 -50.70
N MET A 71 -9.86 -4.36 -50.01
CA MET A 71 -9.58 -4.67 -48.61
C MET A 71 -10.67 -4.19 -47.64
N LEU A 72 -11.37 -3.10 -47.96
CA LEU A 72 -12.50 -2.58 -47.17
C LEU A 72 -13.87 -3.09 -47.66
N HIS A 73 -13.90 -4.01 -48.62
CA HIS A 73 -15.15 -4.56 -49.13
C HIS A 73 -15.88 -5.36 -48.02
N PRO A 74 -17.22 -5.31 -47.93
CA PRO A 74 -17.99 -6.02 -46.90
C PRO A 74 -17.70 -7.52 -46.79
N ARG A 75 -17.33 -8.17 -47.92
CA ARG A 75 -16.92 -9.59 -47.94
C ARG A 75 -15.59 -9.86 -47.25
N VAL A 76 -14.64 -8.92 -47.28
CA VAL A 76 -13.38 -9.04 -46.53
C VAL A 76 -13.62 -8.66 -45.07
N LEU A 77 -14.40 -7.59 -44.83
CA LEU A 77 -14.74 -7.13 -43.48
C LEU A 77 -15.45 -8.19 -42.62
N ARG A 78 -16.19 -9.14 -43.21
CA ARG A 78 -16.84 -10.23 -42.45
C ARG A 78 -15.83 -11.12 -41.70
N HIS A 79 -14.58 -11.20 -42.16
CA HIS A 79 -13.51 -11.94 -41.46
C HIS A 79 -13.04 -11.24 -40.18
N LEU A 80 -13.37 -9.96 -40.01
CA LEU A 80 -13.19 -9.26 -38.74
C LEU A 80 -14.21 -9.72 -37.69
N LEU A 81 -15.38 -10.22 -38.09
CA LEU A 81 -16.45 -10.60 -37.16
C LEU A 81 -16.00 -11.69 -36.17
N PRO A 82 -15.39 -12.83 -36.57
CA PRO A 82 -14.89 -13.82 -35.62
C PRO A 82 -13.85 -13.26 -34.66
N ILE A 83 -12.98 -12.35 -35.12
CA ILE A 83 -11.95 -11.71 -34.28
C ILE A 83 -12.61 -10.82 -33.23
N LEU A 84 -13.54 -9.95 -33.64
CA LEU A 84 -14.27 -9.07 -32.73
C LEU A 84 -15.11 -9.87 -31.73
N VAL A 85 -15.83 -10.89 -32.19
CA VAL A 85 -16.63 -11.76 -31.33
C VAL A 85 -15.73 -12.50 -30.35
N GLY A 86 -14.62 -13.08 -30.81
CA GLY A 86 -13.63 -13.74 -29.96
C GLY A 86 -13.05 -12.82 -28.90
N TRP A 87 -12.70 -11.59 -29.27
CA TRP A 87 -12.22 -10.56 -28.34
C TRP A 87 -13.27 -10.19 -27.29
N ILE A 88 -14.52 -9.96 -27.71
CA ILE A 88 -15.62 -9.64 -26.80
C ILE A 88 -15.87 -10.79 -25.82
N LEU A 89 -15.86 -12.04 -26.30
CA LEU A 89 -16.02 -13.22 -25.46
C LEU A 89 -14.85 -13.36 -24.47
N ALA A 90 -13.62 -13.16 -24.92
CA ALA A 90 -12.42 -13.19 -24.07
C ALA A 90 -12.50 -12.12 -22.96
N GLN A 91 -12.87 -10.88 -23.31
CA GLN A 91 -13.02 -9.80 -22.32
C GLN A 91 -14.12 -10.13 -21.31
N ARG A 92 -15.27 -10.65 -21.75
CA ARG A 92 -16.36 -11.07 -20.85
C ARG A 92 -15.93 -12.21 -19.93
N ALA A 93 -15.19 -13.18 -20.46
CA ALA A 93 -14.65 -14.29 -19.68
C ALA A 93 -13.63 -13.80 -18.63
N ALA A 94 -12.73 -12.89 -19.01
CA ALA A 94 -11.75 -12.30 -18.09
C ALA A 94 -12.41 -11.53 -16.94
N VAL A 95 -13.43 -10.71 -17.23
CA VAL A 95 -14.21 -10.01 -16.20
C VAL A 95 -14.91 -11.00 -15.27
N SER A 96 -15.54 -12.04 -15.83
CA SER A 96 -16.18 -13.10 -15.03
C SER A 96 -15.18 -13.85 -14.16
N LEU A 97 -13.99 -14.13 -14.67
CA LEU A 97 -12.92 -14.79 -13.93
C LEU A 97 -12.48 -13.94 -12.73
N ILE A 98 -12.21 -12.65 -12.94
CA ILE A 98 -11.83 -11.72 -11.88
C ILE A 98 -12.94 -11.58 -10.84
N GLN A 99 -14.19 -11.50 -11.27
CA GLN A 99 -15.33 -11.42 -10.38
C GLN A 99 -15.40 -12.64 -9.46
N THR A 100 -15.24 -13.85 -10.01
CA THR A 100 -15.29 -15.10 -9.24
C THR A 100 -14.05 -15.27 -8.36
N LEU A 101 -12.87 -15.06 -8.91
CA LEU A 101 -11.59 -15.28 -8.22
C LEU A 101 -11.44 -14.36 -7.00
N TYR A 102 -11.82 -13.09 -7.14
CA TYR A 102 -11.71 -12.10 -6.07
C TYR A 102 -13.04 -11.81 -5.37
N GLN A 103 -14.11 -12.55 -5.67
CA GLN A 103 -15.46 -12.38 -5.10
C GLN A 103 -15.93 -10.92 -5.15
N MET A 104 -15.85 -10.30 -6.32
CA MET A 104 -16.24 -8.90 -6.51
C MET A 104 -17.77 -8.75 -6.48
N PRO A 105 -18.29 -7.64 -5.90
CA PRO A 105 -19.73 -7.46 -5.72
C PRO A 105 -20.49 -7.45 -7.04
N ASP A 106 -19.91 -6.88 -8.08
CA ASP A 106 -20.55 -6.72 -9.39
C ASP A 106 -19.53 -6.77 -10.55
N ARG A 107 -20.05 -6.94 -11.77
CA ARG A 107 -19.25 -7.02 -13.00
C ARG A 107 -18.62 -5.69 -13.40
N ALA A 108 -19.22 -4.55 -13.06
CA ALA A 108 -18.68 -3.25 -13.42
C ALA A 108 -17.40 -2.99 -12.62
N THR A 109 -17.43 -3.24 -11.31
CA THR A 109 -16.25 -3.18 -10.44
C THR A 109 -15.13 -4.12 -10.91
N ALA A 110 -15.46 -5.34 -11.35
CA ALA A 110 -14.48 -6.28 -11.90
C ALA A 110 -13.86 -5.80 -13.22
N ASN A 111 -14.66 -5.19 -14.10
CA ASN A 111 -14.16 -4.60 -15.34
C ASN A 111 -13.28 -3.36 -15.07
N ASP A 112 -13.65 -2.53 -14.11
CA ASP A 112 -12.85 -1.37 -13.72
C ASP A 112 -11.50 -1.81 -13.13
N PHE A 113 -11.49 -2.83 -12.28
CA PHE A 113 -10.24 -3.41 -11.76
C PHE A 113 -9.38 -4.02 -12.88
N LEU A 114 -9.97 -4.77 -13.81
CA LEU A 114 -9.26 -5.33 -14.97
C LEU A 114 -8.62 -4.24 -15.83
N ARG A 115 -9.36 -3.14 -16.09
CA ARG A 115 -8.83 -1.99 -16.83
C ARG A 115 -7.66 -1.34 -16.12
N ARG A 116 -7.72 -1.18 -14.80
CA ARG A 116 -6.60 -0.66 -14.00
C ARG A 116 -5.37 -1.57 -14.09
N LEU A 117 -5.56 -2.89 -14.01
CA LEU A 117 -4.47 -3.86 -14.17
C LEU A 117 -3.80 -3.78 -15.55
N GLN A 118 -4.60 -3.60 -16.62
CA GLN A 118 -4.14 -3.52 -18.00
C GLN A 118 -3.47 -2.18 -18.34
N ALA A 119 -4.08 -1.06 -17.93
CA ALA A 119 -3.62 0.28 -18.30
C ALA A 119 -2.36 0.70 -17.54
N GLY A 120 -2.13 0.18 -16.32
CA GLY A 120 -0.97 0.53 -15.49
C GLY A 120 -1.01 1.96 -14.92
N ASP A 121 -1.76 2.87 -15.54
CA ASP A 121 -2.04 4.21 -15.07
C ASP A 121 -3.49 4.32 -14.59
N VAL A 122 -3.69 4.97 -13.44
CA VAL A 122 -4.99 5.07 -12.79
C VAL A 122 -5.29 6.53 -12.53
N ASP A 123 -5.90 7.19 -13.52
CA ASP A 123 -6.61 8.46 -13.35
C ASP A 123 -7.83 8.21 -12.44
N GLY A 124 -7.58 8.28 -11.13
CA GLY A 124 -8.58 8.01 -10.11
C GLY A 124 -8.46 8.97 -8.94
N ARG A 125 -9.58 9.25 -8.28
CA ARG A 125 -9.57 9.95 -7.00
C ARG A 125 -8.84 9.08 -5.97
N ALA A 126 -7.75 9.60 -5.41
CA ALA A 126 -7.02 8.92 -4.35
C ALA A 126 -7.95 8.61 -3.18
N ILE A 127 -7.93 7.36 -2.71
CA ILE A 127 -8.69 6.95 -1.53
C ILE A 127 -7.94 7.43 -0.30
N ASN A 128 -8.59 8.21 0.56
CA ASN A 128 -8.04 8.62 1.85
C ASN A 128 -7.97 7.39 2.75
N LEU A 129 -6.75 6.98 3.09
CA LEU A 129 -6.50 5.91 4.03
C LEU A 129 -6.85 6.40 5.44
N SER A 130 -7.55 5.56 6.19
CA SER A 130 -7.85 5.76 7.60
C SER A 130 -7.96 4.40 8.28
N MET A 131 -7.71 4.35 9.59
CA MET A 131 -7.83 3.10 10.36
C MET A 131 -9.24 2.50 10.31
N GLU A 132 -10.28 3.34 10.28
CA GLU A 132 -11.67 2.90 10.11
C GLU A 132 -11.90 2.23 8.76
N LEU A 133 -11.38 2.84 7.69
CA LEU A 133 -11.52 2.29 6.35
C LEU A 133 -10.75 0.97 6.18
N LEU A 134 -9.60 0.81 6.86
CA LEU A 134 -8.88 -0.45 6.92
C LEU A 134 -9.66 -1.53 7.70
N ALA A 135 -10.34 -1.17 8.78
CA ALA A 135 -11.24 -2.09 9.48
C ALA A 135 -12.39 -2.54 8.58
N GLU A 136 -12.88 -1.66 7.70
CA GLU A 136 -13.90 -1.95 6.70
C GLU A 136 -13.33 -2.31 5.32
N ARG A 137 -12.09 -2.82 5.24
CA ARG A 137 -11.39 -3.11 3.96
C ARG A 137 -12.20 -3.95 2.97
N GLN A 138 -13.13 -4.76 3.45
CA GLN A 138 -14.00 -5.59 2.62
C GLN A 138 -14.91 -4.77 1.68
N ARG A 139 -15.20 -3.50 2.02
CA ARG A 139 -16.04 -2.60 1.22
C ARG A 139 -15.30 -2.00 0.02
N SER A 140 -13.97 -1.92 0.07
CA SER A 140 -13.16 -1.33 -1.00
C SER A 140 -12.34 -2.40 -1.72
N VAL A 141 -12.55 -2.55 -3.04
CA VAL A 141 -11.78 -3.51 -3.84
C VAL A 141 -10.28 -3.19 -3.81
N LEU A 142 -9.90 -1.90 -3.79
CA LEU A 142 -8.50 -1.49 -3.71
C LEU A 142 -7.83 -1.94 -2.40
N LEU A 143 -8.55 -1.90 -1.27
CA LEU A 143 -8.01 -2.31 0.03
C LEU A 143 -8.09 -3.81 0.26
N ARG A 144 -9.03 -4.49 -0.42
CA ARG A 144 -9.23 -5.93 -0.31
C ARG A 144 -8.28 -6.73 -1.19
N VAL A 145 -8.11 -6.31 -2.44
CA VAL A 145 -7.31 -7.03 -3.46
C VAL A 145 -5.94 -6.39 -3.65
N GLY A 146 -5.82 -5.09 -3.35
CA GLY A 146 -4.61 -4.30 -3.60
C GLY A 146 -4.71 -3.45 -4.86
N GLY A 147 -3.60 -2.81 -5.19
CA GLY A 147 -3.43 -1.97 -6.37
C GLY A 147 -3.55 -2.73 -7.70
N PRO A 148 -3.51 -2.00 -8.84
CA PRO A 148 -3.05 -0.61 -8.93
C PRO A 148 -4.14 0.41 -8.63
N GLY A 149 -3.76 1.49 -7.94
CA GLY A 149 -4.66 2.62 -7.69
C GLY A 149 -4.08 3.66 -6.72
N PRO A 150 -4.52 4.93 -6.82
CA PRO A 150 -4.00 6.00 -5.99
C PRO A 150 -4.60 5.93 -4.58
N VAL A 151 -3.73 6.11 -3.58
CA VAL A 151 -4.07 6.22 -2.16
C VAL A 151 -3.49 7.52 -1.60
N GLN A 152 -4.15 8.07 -0.60
CA GLN A 152 -3.72 9.26 0.11
C GLN A 152 -3.52 8.89 1.58
N VAL A 153 -2.29 9.05 2.06
CA VAL A 153 -1.93 8.95 3.48
C VAL A 153 -2.06 10.35 4.08
N LEU A 154 -2.69 10.45 5.26
CA LEU A 154 -2.90 11.73 5.94
C LEU A 154 -1.60 12.24 6.58
N ALA A 155 -1.57 13.55 6.88
CA ALA A 155 -0.47 14.15 7.61
C ALA A 155 -0.42 13.58 9.04
N GLY A 156 0.73 13.03 9.43
CA GLY A 156 0.90 12.36 10.73
C GLY A 156 0.60 10.87 10.74
N GLU A 157 0.36 10.26 9.57
CA GLU A 157 0.24 8.81 9.45
C GLU A 157 1.31 8.26 8.49
N ALA A 158 1.63 6.99 8.65
CA ALA A 158 2.40 6.21 7.69
C ALA A 158 1.70 4.87 7.43
N ALA A 159 1.62 4.46 6.17
CA ALA A 159 1.06 3.18 5.78
C ALA A 159 2.18 2.18 5.50
N VAL A 160 2.00 0.93 5.89
CA VAL A 160 2.89 -0.18 5.49
C VAL A 160 2.19 -0.99 4.42
N THR A 161 2.90 -1.30 3.34
CA THR A 161 2.36 -2.08 2.23
C THR A 161 3.03 -3.43 2.08
N GLU A 162 2.28 -4.37 1.51
CA GLU A 162 2.73 -5.72 1.23
C GLU A 162 2.37 -6.16 -0.18
N ILE A 163 3.18 -7.07 -0.71
CA ILE A 163 2.87 -7.88 -1.88
C ILE A 163 3.06 -9.34 -1.49
N ASN A 164 2.03 -10.17 -1.68
CA ASN A 164 2.07 -11.60 -1.35
C ASN A 164 2.53 -11.90 0.10
N GLY A 165 2.14 -11.05 1.06
CA GLY A 165 2.47 -11.22 2.48
C GLY A 165 3.94 -10.91 2.82
N ARG A 166 4.63 -10.20 1.94
CA ARG A 166 5.98 -9.69 2.17
C ARG A 166 5.94 -8.18 2.18
N PHE A 167 6.67 -7.59 3.12
CA PHE A 167 6.91 -6.16 3.16
C PHE A 167 7.39 -5.64 1.80
N GLN A 168 6.73 -4.62 1.28
CA GLN A 168 7.12 -3.93 0.06
C GLN A 168 7.80 -2.59 0.41
N ARG A 169 7.07 -1.68 1.05
CA ARG A 169 7.56 -0.34 1.42
C ARG A 169 6.70 0.32 2.50
N VAL A 170 7.20 1.45 3.01
CA VAL A 170 6.46 2.38 3.87
C VAL A 170 6.02 3.56 3.01
N LEU A 171 4.74 3.93 3.09
CA LEU A 171 4.19 5.12 2.46
C LEU A 171 4.03 6.22 3.50
N GLY A 172 4.82 7.29 3.37
CA GLY A 172 4.68 8.48 4.20
C GLY A 172 3.45 9.33 3.86
N PRO A 173 3.25 10.47 4.53
CA PRO A 173 2.17 11.40 4.21
C PRO A 173 2.19 11.84 2.74
N GLY A 174 1.03 11.79 2.07
CA GLY A 174 0.93 12.20 0.66
C GLY A 174 0.15 11.24 -0.24
N LYS A 175 0.14 11.56 -1.54
CA LYS A 175 -0.46 10.71 -2.58
C LYS A 175 0.56 9.69 -3.05
N HIS A 176 0.14 8.43 -3.08
CA HIS A 176 0.96 7.32 -3.55
C HIS A 176 0.16 6.47 -4.53
N LEU A 177 0.84 5.87 -5.48
CA LEU A 177 0.25 4.90 -6.40
C LEU A 177 0.68 3.50 -5.94
N LEU A 178 -0.30 2.65 -5.61
CA LEU A 178 -0.04 1.26 -5.31
C LEU A 178 0.33 0.50 -6.59
N GLU A 179 1.33 -0.37 -6.48
CA GLU A 179 1.70 -1.32 -7.53
C GLU A 179 0.63 -2.41 -7.70
N ARG A 180 0.78 -3.22 -8.75
CA ARG A 180 -0.14 -4.35 -9.00
C ARG A 180 -0.10 -5.32 -7.82
N PHE A 181 -1.27 -5.55 -7.21
CA PHE A 181 -1.44 -6.41 -6.04
C PHE A 181 -0.70 -5.95 -4.77
N GLU A 182 -0.22 -4.71 -4.74
CA GLU A 182 0.27 -4.08 -3.51
C GLU A 182 -0.93 -3.65 -2.66
N TYR A 183 -1.03 -4.14 -1.43
CA TYR A 183 -2.10 -3.77 -0.50
C TYR A 183 -1.54 -3.13 0.76
N VAL A 184 -2.36 -2.30 1.39
CA VAL A 184 -2.03 -1.64 2.66
C VAL A 184 -2.28 -2.64 3.79
N LEU A 185 -1.23 -3.00 4.52
CA LEU A 185 -1.30 -3.89 5.68
C LEU A 185 -1.93 -3.16 6.87
N THR A 186 -1.37 -2.01 7.23
CA THR A 186 -1.80 -1.22 8.39
C THR A 186 -1.38 0.25 8.24
N LEU A 187 -2.03 1.12 9.02
CA LEU A 187 -1.64 2.52 9.21
C LEU A 187 -1.10 2.69 10.63
N LEU A 188 -0.03 3.45 10.75
CA LEU A 188 0.55 3.84 12.02
C LEU A 188 0.46 5.36 12.18
N ASP A 189 0.12 5.79 13.38
CA ASP A 189 0.10 7.19 13.77
C ASP A 189 1.52 7.61 14.17
N LEU A 190 2.05 8.62 13.49
CA LEU A 190 3.38 9.16 13.72
C LEU A 190 3.38 10.20 14.86
N ARG A 191 2.20 10.66 15.29
CA ARG A 191 2.07 11.69 16.32
C ARG A 191 2.43 11.11 17.69
N PRO A 192 2.93 11.95 18.62
CA PRO A 192 3.00 11.60 20.03
C PRO A 192 1.64 11.15 20.55
N GLN A 193 1.61 9.98 21.18
CA GLN A 193 0.45 9.44 21.86
C GLN A 193 0.65 9.51 23.36
N GLU A 194 -0.40 9.91 24.05
CA GLU A 194 -0.47 9.89 25.50
C GLU A 194 -1.44 8.80 25.96
N ARG A 195 -1.02 8.01 26.95
CA ARG A 195 -1.82 6.98 27.57
C ARG A 195 -1.76 7.13 29.07
N VAL A 196 -2.90 6.94 29.72
CA VAL A 196 -3.01 6.90 31.17
C VAL A 196 -3.64 5.57 31.55
N GLU A 197 -2.99 4.83 32.43
CA GLU A 197 -3.57 3.68 33.09
C GLU A 197 -3.73 4.02 34.58
N THR A 198 -4.97 4.10 35.04
CA THR A 198 -5.27 4.47 36.42
C THR A 198 -5.44 3.25 37.31
N ASP A 199 -5.26 3.46 38.62
CA ASP A 199 -5.63 2.51 39.66
C ASP A 199 -4.89 1.15 39.55
N ILE A 200 -3.61 1.20 39.16
CA ILE A 200 -2.76 0.02 39.05
C ILE A 200 -2.48 -0.50 40.46
N LYS A 201 -2.96 -1.71 40.75
CA LYS A 201 -2.67 -2.40 42.00
C LYS A 201 -1.21 -2.84 42.03
N LEU A 202 -0.50 -2.37 43.05
CA LEU A 202 0.92 -2.60 43.27
C LEU A 202 1.12 -3.13 44.68
N VAL A 203 2.18 -3.92 44.87
CA VAL A 203 2.57 -4.45 46.18
C VAL A 203 4.01 -4.06 46.42
N THR A 204 4.25 -3.37 47.53
CA THR A 204 5.60 -2.98 47.97
C THR A 204 6.39 -4.17 48.49
N LYS A 205 7.69 -3.98 48.70
CA LYS A 205 8.59 -4.99 49.28
C LYS A 205 8.11 -5.54 50.63
N ASP A 206 7.44 -4.71 51.43
CA ASP A 206 6.93 -5.07 52.75
C ASP A 206 5.51 -5.69 52.69
N GLY A 207 4.98 -5.95 51.49
CA GLY A 207 3.66 -6.57 51.30
C GLY A 207 2.48 -5.60 51.43
N ILE A 208 2.73 -4.29 51.45
CA ILE A 208 1.66 -3.29 51.52
C ILE A 208 1.14 -3.00 50.12
N GLU A 209 -0.18 -3.12 49.95
CA GLU A 209 -0.87 -2.79 48.71
C GLU A 209 -1.02 -1.28 48.55
N LEU A 210 -0.74 -0.79 47.34
CA LEU A 210 -0.98 0.60 46.96
C LEU A 210 -1.53 0.67 45.53
N THR A 211 -2.15 1.80 45.22
CA THR A 211 -2.59 2.11 43.86
C THR A 211 -1.79 3.30 43.33
N ALA A 212 -1.44 3.24 42.05
CA ALA A 212 -0.79 4.34 41.34
C ALA A 212 -1.36 4.47 39.93
N ASP A 213 -1.23 5.66 39.37
CA ASP A 213 -1.56 5.93 37.99
C ASP A 213 -0.28 5.86 37.16
N LEU A 214 -0.39 5.60 35.86
CA LEU A 214 0.75 5.54 34.97
C LEU A 214 0.46 6.37 33.73
N HIS A 215 1.17 7.48 33.60
CA HIS A 215 1.11 8.36 32.44
C HIS A 215 2.29 8.08 31.52
N LEU A 216 2.03 7.72 30.27
CA LEU A 216 3.03 7.43 29.25
C LEU A 216 2.83 8.35 28.06
N SER A 217 3.91 8.94 27.56
CA SER A 217 3.96 9.60 26.26
C SER A 217 4.99 8.89 25.37
N TYR A 218 4.56 8.42 24.21
CA TYR A 218 5.41 7.70 23.27
C TYR A 218 5.07 8.06 21.82
N ARG A 219 6.00 7.77 20.92
CA ARG A 219 5.82 7.88 19.46
C ARG A 219 6.68 6.83 18.76
N LEU A 220 6.55 6.74 17.44
CA LEU A 220 7.51 5.99 16.63
C LEU A 220 8.85 6.72 16.57
N GLN A 221 9.95 5.97 16.47
CA GLN A 221 11.28 6.55 16.39
C GLN A 221 11.43 7.40 15.12
N THR A 222 12.13 8.53 15.25
CA THR A 222 12.33 9.49 14.16
C THR A 222 13.67 9.32 13.43
N GLY A 223 14.48 8.33 13.82
CA GLY A 223 15.84 8.16 13.28
C GLY A 223 16.81 9.30 13.64
N GLY A 224 16.42 10.17 14.59
CA GLY A 224 17.19 11.37 14.95
C GLY A 224 16.87 12.59 14.08
N GLU A 225 15.90 12.50 13.18
CA GLU A 225 15.46 13.66 12.41
C GLU A 225 14.62 14.63 13.27
N PRO A 226 14.90 15.95 13.21
CA PRO A 226 14.12 16.95 13.92
C PRO A 226 12.81 17.26 13.19
N ALA A 227 11.76 17.54 13.96
CA ALA A 227 10.49 18.00 13.40
C ALA A 227 10.65 19.38 12.75
N THR A 228 10.11 19.54 11.55
CA THR A 228 10.12 20.81 10.79
C THR A 228 8.70 21.19 10.36
N PRO A 229 8.41 22.45 10.02
CA PRO A 229 7.08 22.81 9.50
C PRO A 229 6.68 22.06 8.23
N ALA A 230 7.66 21.66 7.40
CA ALA A 230 7.43 20.88 6.19
C ALA A 230 7.26 19.38 6.47
N ASN A 231 7.92 18.87 7.51
CA ASN A 231 7.79 17.50 8.01
C ASN A 231 7.57 17.51 9.53
N PRO A 232 6.33 17.75 10.00
CA PRO A 232 6.05 17.91 11.42
C PRO A 232 6.19 16.61 12.22
N TYR A 233 6.12 15.46 11.54
CA TYR A 233 6.18 14.13 12.13
C TYR A 233 7.23 13.28 11.40
N PRO A 234 8.53 13.54 11.60
CA PRO A 234 9.58 12.71 11.04
C PRO A 234 9.49 11.29 11.60
N TYR A 235 9.86 10.32 10.79
CA TYR A 235 9.79 8.91 11.14
C TYR A 235 10.94 8.15 10.49
N ASP A 236 11.38 7.10 11.16
CA ASP A 236 12.29 6.12 10.58
C ASP A 236 11.49 4.97 9.93
N GLU A 237 11.74 4.69 8.66
CA GLU A 237 11.02 3.64 7.91
C GLU A 237 11.21 2.25 8.54
N GLU A 238 12.39 1.96 9.08
CA GLU A 238 12.65 0.68 9.72
C GLU A 238 11.83 0.53 11.01
N SER A 239 11.68 1.61 11.77
CA SER A 239 10.86 1.66 12.97
C SER A 239 9.37 1.51 12.67
N VAL A 240 8.87 2.15 11.61
CA VAL A 240 7.48 1.97 11.14
C VAL A 240 7.25 0.53 10.70
N ARG A 241 8.17 -0.05 9.92
CA ARG A 241 8.10 -1.46 9.50
C ARG A 241 8.08 -2.38 10.72
N THR A 242 9.00 -2.20 11.65
CA THR A 242 9.12 -3.05 12.85
C THR A 242 7.85 -2.97 13.68
N ALA A 243 7.33 -1.77 13.94
CA ALA A 243 6.10 -1.56 14.70
C ALA A 243 4.86 -2.15 13.99
N ALA A 244 4.81 -2.14 12.66
CA ALA A 244 3.71 -2.73 11.90
C ALA A 244 3.63 -4.26 12.06
N TYR A 245 4.78 -4.93 12.15
CA TYR A 245 4.89 -6.38 12.36
C TYR A 245 5.04 -6.78 13.83
N ALA A 246 5.24 -5.81 14.74
CA ALA A 246 5.35 -6.04 16.16
C ALA A 246 4.00 -6.49 16.74
N GLN A 247 3.74 -7.78 16.65
CA GLN A 247 2.67 -8.47 17.36
C GLN A 247 3.32 -9.29 18.46
N THR A 248 3.14 -8.86 19.71
CA THR A 248 3.60 -9.65 20.86
C THR A 248 2.44 -10.49 21.36
N ILE A 249 2.59 -11.81 21.34
CA ILE A 249 1.66 -12.74 21.99
C ILE A 249 2.00 -12.74 23.48
N LEU A 250 1.07 -12.29 24.31
CA LEU A 250 1.21 -12.32 25.76
C LEU A 250 0.88 -13.71 26.34
N PRO A 251 1.31 -14.00 27.58
CA PRO A 251 1.02 -15.27 28.26
C PRO A 251 -0.48 -15.58 28.41
N ASP A 252 -1.34 -14.55 28.32
CA ASP A 252 -2.81 -14.66 28.34
C ASP A 252 -3.43 -14.93 26.95
N ASN A 253 -2.59 -15.24 25.95
CA ASN A 253 -2.96 -15.43 24.55
C ASN A 253 -3.58 -14.20 23.87
N GLN A 254 -3.40 -13.00 24.44
CA GLN A 254 -3.76 -11.74 23.81
C GLN A 254 -2.61 -11.21 22.94
N VAL A 255 -2.96 -10.56 21.83
CA VAL A 255 -1.99 -9.91 20.94
C VAL A 255 -1.89 -8.43 21.31
N ALA A 256 -0.69 -8.00 21.73
CA ALA A 256 -0.39 -6.58 21.87
C ALA A 256 0.13 -6.02 20.55
N TYR A 257 -0.51 -4.94 20.12
CA TYR A 257 -0.10 -4.10 19.00
C TYR A 257 0.81 -2.97 19.48
N TRP A 258 1.51 -2.32 18.55
CA TRP A 258 2.45 -1.23 18.82
C TRP A 258 1.89 -0.12 19.74
N ASN A 259 0.59 0.19 19.64
CA ASN A 259 -0.08 1.23 20.43
C ASN A 259 -0.50 0.78 21.83
N THR A 260 -0.56 -0.51 22.10
CA THR A 260 -0.91 -1.09 23.42
C THR A 260 0.30 -1.60 24.18
N LEU A 261 1.39 -1.90 23.46
CA LEU A 261 2.61 -2.46 24.00
C LEU A 261 3.27 -1.55 25.05
N PRO A 262 3.41 -0.21 24.86
CA PRO A 262 3.99 0.66 25.88
C PRO A 262 3.24 0.63 27.21
N GLN A 263 1.91 0.60 27.16
CA GLN A 263 1.08 0.54 28.36
C GLN A 263 1.30 -0.77 29.14
N ARG A 264 1.21 -1.91 28.44
CA ARG A 264 1.39 -3.24 29.07
C ARG A 264 2.79 -3.42 29.65
N LEU A 265 3.83 -3.02 28.92
CA LEU A 265 5.20 -3.06 29.41
C LEU A 265 5.41 -2.08 30.56
N GLY A 266 4.87 -0.87 30.47
CA GLY A 266 4.95 0.15 31.52
C GLY A 266 4.38 -0.36 32.84
N ARG A 267 3.19 -0.97 32.81
CA ARG A 267 2.60 -1.61 34.00
C ARG A 267 3.46 -2.73 34.55
N ALA A 268 3.90 -3.68 33.72
CA ALA A 268 4.73 -4.79 34.17
C ALA A 268 6.03 -4.32 34.83
N LYS A 269 6.64 -3.27 34.25
CA LYS A 269 7.86 -2.65 34.75
C LYS A 269 7.64 -1.86 36.04
N LEU A 270 6.52 -1.15 36.15
CA LEU A 270 6.15 -0.44 37.37
C LEU A 270 5.94 -1.42 38.54
N VAL A 271 5.24 -2.54 38.32
CA VAL A 271 5.07 -3.61 39.32
C VAL A 271 6.42 -4.15 39.79
N ASP A 272 7.31 -4.48 38.85
CA ASP A 272 8.66 -4.99 39.17
C ASP A 272 9.49 -3.96 39.97
N ILE A 273 9.41 -2.67 39.61
CA ILE A 273 10.13 -1.60 40.32
C ILE A 273 9.58 -1.42 41.74
N ILE A 274 8.26 -1.24 41.90
CA ILE A 274 7.64 -0.97 43.21
C ILE A 274 7.82 -2.14 44.18
N SER A 275 7.84 -3.38 43.69
CA SER A 275 8.09 -4.57 44.52
C SER A 275 9.45 -4.57 45.24
N ARG A 276 10.39 -3.71 44.81
CA ARG A 276 11.73 -3.59 45.37
C ARG A 276 11.85 -2.49 46.43
N TYR A 277 10.87 -1.60 46.54
CA TYR A 277 10.84 -0.49 47.48
C TYR A 277 9.90 -0.76 48.65
N ARG A 278 10.26 -0.25 49.83
CA ARG A 278 9.39 -0.20 51.01
C ARG A 278 8.41 0.97 50.92
N LEU A 279 7.27 0.89 51.59
CA LEU A 279 6.29 1.99 51.58
C LEU A 279 6.92 3.28 52.15
N ASP A 280 7.67 3.17 53.25
CA ASP A 280 8.33 4.31 53.88
C ASP A 280 9.36 4.97 52.95
N GLU A 281 10.00 4.21 52.06
CA GLU A 281 10.94 4.74 51.06
C GLU A 281 10.20 5.51 49.96
N ILE A 282 8.97 5.11 49.62
CA ILE A 282 8.13 5.77 48.60
C ILE A 282 7.50 7.05 49.16
N LEU A 283 7.04 7.03 50.41
CA LEU A 283 6.31 8.15 51.05
C LEU A 283 7.23 9.24 51.61
N GLN A 284 8.54 9.01 51.68
CA GLN A 284 9.50 9.99 52.19
C GLN A 284 9.54 11.25 51.30
N LEU A 285 8.80 12.28 51.72
CA LEU A 285 8.84 13.67 51.22
C LEU A 285 10.13 14.42 51.63
N THR A 286 11.19 13.69 52.01
CA THR A 286 12.25 14.24 52.86
C THR A 286 13.08 15.31 52.14
N ASN A 287 13.29 16.44 52.84
CA ASN A 287 14.05 17.64 52.47
C ASN A 287 15.56 17.41 52.18
N THR A 288 15.97 16.21 51.75
CA THR A 288 17.36 15.79 51.62
C THR A 288 17.63 15.14 50.26
N VAL A 289 18.02 15.97 49.29
CA VAL A 289 18.81 15.72 48.06
C VAL A 289 18.33 14.68 47.02
N ALA A 290 17.56 13.63 47.35
CA ALA A 290 17.06 12.66 46.37
C ALA A 290 15.58 12.32 46.62
N GLN A 291 14.69 12.80 45.74
CA GLN A 291 13.26 12.48 45.78
C GLN A 291 13.05 11.03 45.29
N PRO A 292 12.56 10.09 46.12
CA PRO A 292 12.39 8.68 45.76
C PRO A 292 11.50 8.48 44.53
N TYR A 293 10.48 9.32 44.38
CA TYR A 293 9.62 9.38 43.20
C TYR A 293 10.40 9.61 41.89
N LEU A 294 11.37 10.54 41.88
CA LEU A 294 12.20 10.79 40.70
C LEU A 294 13.09 9.58 40.36
N ALA A 295 13.55 8.83 41.37
CA ALA A 295 14.35 7.63 41.15
C ALA A 295 13.51 6.53 40.49
N ILE A 296 12.29 6.29 40.98
CA ILE A 296 11.32 5.34 40.38
C ILE A 296 11.00 5.75 38.94
N GLN A 297 10.71 7.03 38.72
CA GLN A 297 10.39 7.57 37.40
C GLN A 297 11.55 7.40 36.40
N THR A 298 12.77 7.75 36.82
CA THR A 298 13.97 7.65 35.98
C THR A 298 14.27 6.20 35.63
N GLU A 299 14.13 5.30 36.60
CA GLU A 299 14.35 3.87 36.39
C GLU A 299 13.28 3.26 35.47
N LEU A 300 12.01 3.62 35.66
CA LEU A 300 10.92 3.21 34.78
C LEU A 300 11.18 3.67 33.35
N LEU A 301 11.51 4.95 33.16
CA LEU A 301 11.81 5.51 31.84
C LEU A 301 13.00 4.80 31.18
N ARG A 302 14.06 4.53 31.95
CA ARG A 302 15.25 3.81 31.47
C ARG A 302 14.91 2.40 31.02
N GLN A 303 14.20 1.62 31.84
CA GLN A 303 13.81 0.26 31.47
C GLN A 303 12.85 0.24 30.28
N MET A 304 11.92 1.20 30.21
CA MET A 304 11.00 1.34 29.07
C MET A 304 11.73 1.67 27.77
N ARG A 305 12.71 2.57 27.79
CA ARG A 305 13.56 2.87 26.62
C ARG A 305 14.24 1.60 26.10
N ILE A 306 14.87 0.84 26.98
CA ILE A 306 15.59 -0.39 26.60
C ILE A 306 14.62 -1.42 26.01
N ALA A 307 13.41 -1.55 26.56
CA ALA A 307 12.44 -2.54 26.11
C ALA A 307 11.71 -2.17 24.80
N LEU A 308 11.43 -0.88 24.59
CA LEU A 308 10.65 -0.39 23.44
C LEU A 308 11.52 -0.03 22.23
N GLN A 309 12.80 0.29 22.44
CA GLN A 309 13.69 0.67 21.34
C GLN A 309 13.79 -0.40 20.23
N PRO A 310 13.92 -1.72 20.53
CA PRO A 310 13.95 -2.75 19.50
C PRO A 310 12.63 -2.89 18.70
N GLN A 311 11.54 -2.31 19.19
CA GLN A 311 10.22 -2.37 18.58
C GLN A 311 9.92 -1.14 17.71
N GLY A 312 10.90 -0.26 17.50
CA GLY A 312 10.73 0.98 16.74
C GLY A 312 9.96 2.08 17.48
N ILE A 313 9.79 1.95 18.81
CA ILE A 313 9.02 2.89 19.63
C ILE A 313 9.99 3.72 20.48
N GLU A 314 9.73 5.02 20.57
CA GLU A 314 10.43 5.99 21.40
C GLU A 314 9.51 6.44 22.54
N ILE A 315 9.93 6.22 23.79
CA ILE A 315 9.24 6.77 24.96
C ILE A 315 9.76 8.19 25.23
N MET A 316 8.85 9.16 25.22
CA MET A 316 9.15 10.57 25.47
C MET A 316 9.16 10.86 26.97
N SER A 317 8.13 10.38 27.68
CA SER A 317 8.00 10.54 29.13
C SER A 317 7.20 9.41 29.76
N ALA A 318 7.48 9.14 31.04
CA ALA A 318 6.71 8.24 31.89
C ALA A 318 6.58 8.90 33.28
N PHE A 319 5.38 8.94 33.85
CA PHE A 319 5.08 9.48 35.19
C PHE A 319 4.17 8.51 35.95
N VAL A 320 4.28 8.50 37.28
CA VAL A 320 3.57 7.58 38.19
C VAL A 320 2.76 8.36 39.23
#